data_AF-A6K722-F1
#
_entry.id   AF-A6K722-F1
#
_cell.length_a   1.000
_cell.length_b   1.000
_cell.length_c   1.000
_cell.angle_alpha   90.00
_cell.angle_beta   90.00
_cell.angle_gamma   90.00
#
_symmetry.space_group_name_H-M   'P 1'
#
loop_
_entity.id
_entity.type
_entity.pdbx_description
1 polymer ?
#
loop_
_entity_poly.entity_id
_entity_poly.type
_entity_poly.pdbx_seq_one_letter_code
_entity_poly.pdbx_strand_id
1 'polypeptide(L)'
;MLSEWWLKEPIRSTGFILDGFPRYPEEAQFLGERGFFPDAAVIIQVDDQDIFDRLLPAQVQKWKTKQLKKSERKKMIKEMKAKIKEDMVAKRRAELISER
;
A
#
# COMPACT_ATOMS: atom_id res chain seq x y z
N MET A 1 -24.52 -12.68 13.06
CA MET A 1 -23.67 -13.07 11.93
C MET A 1 -22.89 -14.33 12.27
N LEU A 2 -21.95 -14.33 13.23
CA LEU A 2 -21.25 -15.55 13.70
C LEU A 2 -22.19 -16.64 14.23
N SER A 3 -23.25 -16.25 14.94
CA SER A 3 -24.27 -17.18 15.45
C SER A 3 -24.95 -18.00 14.36
N GLU A 4 -25.04 -17.49 13.13
CA GLU A 4 -25.65 -18.25 12.03
C GLU A 4 -24.76 -19.42 11.61
N TRP A 5 -23.44 -19.26 11.67
CA TRP A 5 -22.49 -20.30 11.27
C TRP A 5 -22.44 -21.44 12.29
N TRP A 6 -22.55 -21.13 13.59
CA TRP A 6 -22.60 -22.15 14.64
C TRP A 6 -23.97 -22.81 14.81
N LEU A 7 -25.07 -22.09 14.55
CA LEU A 7 -26.40 -22.55 14.95
C LEU A 7 -27.30 -22.95 13.78
N LYS A 8 -27.05 -22.46 12.55
CA LYS A 8 -27.90 -22.74 11.38
C LYS A 8 -27.25 -23.73 10.42
N GLU A 9 -28.09 -24.62 9.90
CA GLU A 9 -27.73 -25.51 8.81
C GLU A 9 -27.68 -24.75 7.47
N PRO A 10 -26.84 -25.19 6.50
CA PRO A 10 -25.97 -26.37 6.55
C PRO A 10 -24.60 -26.11 7.21
N ILE A 11 -24.27 -24.85 7.50
CA ILE A 11 -22.92 -24.44 7.93
C ILE A 11 -22.49 -25.13 9.22
N ARG A 12 -23.44 -25.30 10.16
CA ARG A 12 -23.22 -26.03 11.42
C ARG A 12 -22.73 -27.47 11.18
N SER A 13 -23.30 -28.20 10.22
CA SER A 13 -22.93 -29.60 9.96
C SER A 13 -21.78 -29.76 8.97
N THR A 14 -21.61 -28.84 8.02
CA THR A 14 -20.51 -28.89 7.04
C THR A 14 -19.20 -28.32 7.59
N GLY A 15 -19.28 -27.44 8.58
CA GLY A 15 -18.14 -26.70 9.11
C GLY A 15 -17.80 -25.44 8.31
N PHE A 16 -16.92 -24.62 8.86
CA PHE A 16 -16.43 -23.38 8.27
C PHE A 16 -15.05 -23.03 8.87
N ILE A 17 -14.36 -22.08 8.25
CA ILE A 17 -13.06 -21.57 8.70
C ILE A 17 -13.22 -20.10 9.07
N LEU A 18 -12.73 -19.73 10.25
CA LEU A 18 -12.54 -18.33 10.63
C LEU A 18 -11.15 -17.88 10.19
N ASP A 19 -11.08 -17.10 9.12
CA ASP A 19 -9.83 -16.50 8.66
C ASP A 19 -9.65 -15.10 9.26
N GLY A 20 -8.59 -14.95 10.06
CA GLY A 20 -8.25 -13.70 10.72
C GLY A 20 -9.24 -13.29 11.81
N PHE A 21 -9.88 -14.23 12.51
CA PHE A 21 -10.66 -13.98 13.72
C PHE A 21 -10.57 -15.20 14.65
N PRO A 22 -10.37 -15.02 15.97
CA PRO A 22 -10.13 -13.76 16.68
C PRO A 22 -8.69 -13.24 16.46
N ARG A 23 -8.51 -11.91 16.44
CA ARG A 23 -7.20 -11.23 16.43
C ARG A 23 -6.86 -10.60 17.77
N TYR A 24 -7.87 -10.18 18.52
CA TYR A 24 -7.70 -9.47 19.79
C TYR A 24 -8.27 -10.26 20.96
N PRO A 25 -7.77 -10.05 22.19
CA PRO A 25 -8.24 -10.76 23.38
C PRO A 25 -9.75 -10.62 23.62
N GLU A 26 -10.33 -9.44 23.34
CA GLU A 26 -11.76 -9.16 23.52
C GLU A 26 -12.62 -10.01 22.58
N GLU A 27 -12.14 -10.27 21.36
CA GLU A 27 -12.81 -11.13 20.39
C GLU A 27 -12.78 -12.61 20.82
N ALA A 28 -11.65 -13.04 21.40
CA ALA A 28 -11.54 -14.37 21.97
C ALA A 28 -12.46 -14.54 23.19
N GLN A 29 -12.56 -13.53 24.05
CA GLN A 29 -13.52 -13.51 25.17
C GLN A 29 -14.97 -13.58 24.67
N PHE A 30 -15.31 -12.80 23.65
CA PHE A 30 -16.63 -12.83 23.02
C PHE A 30 -17.02 -14.24 22.54
N LEU A 31 -16.09 -14.97 21.89
CA LEU A 31 -16.34 -16.35 21.48
C LEU A 31 -16.63 -17.26 22.68
N GLY A 32 -15.84 -17.12 23.76
CA GLY A 32 -16.00 -17.88 25.00
C GLY A 32 -17.35 -17.63 25.68
N GLU A 33 -17.74 -16.36 25.84
CA GLU A 33 -19.02 -15.98 26.45
C GLU A 33 -20.24 -16.47 25.66
N ARG A 34 -20.10 -16.59 24.34
CA ARG A 34 -21.16 -17.05 23.44
C ARG A 34 -21.15 -18.56 23.21
N GLY A 35 -20.15 -19.29 23.73
CA GLY A 35 -19.99 -20.73 23.51
C GLY A 35 -19.59 -21.10 22.08
N PHE A 36 -19.00 -20.17 21.32
CA PHE A 36 -18.57 -20.39 19.94
C PHE A 36 -17.12 -20.88 19.92
N PHE A 37 -16.93 -22.16 20.26
CA PHE A 37 -15.61 -22.79 20.28
C PHE A 37 -15.28 -23.41 18.92
N PRO A 38 -14.15 -23.04 18.29
CA PRO A 38 -13.61 -23.76 17.14
C PRO A 38 -13.07 -25.13 17.57
N ASP A 39 -13.15 -26.12 16.67
CA ASP A 39 -12.58 -27.45 16.91
C ASP A 39 -11.04 -27.44 16.93
N ALA A 40 -10.41 -26.54 16.18
CA ALA A 40 -8.97 -26.36 16.12
C ALA A 40 -8.59 -24.92 15.78
N ALA A 41 -7.38 -24.52 16.17
CA ALA A 41 -6.75 -23.28 15.75
C ALA A 41 -5.45 -23.61 15.00
N VAL A 42 -5.31 -23.09 13.79
CA VAL A 42 -4.11 -23.27 12.96
C VAL A 42 -3.32 -21.97 12.99
N ILE A 43 -2.12 -22.00 13.56
CA ILE A 43 -1.22 -20.86 13.62
C ILE A 43 -0.09 -21.09 12.62
N ILE A 44 -0.04 -20.27 11.58
CA ILE A 44 1.06 -20.29 10.61
C ILE A 44 2.17 -19.41 11.17
N GLN A 45 3.23 -20.05 11.66
CA GLN A 45 4.43 -19.36 12.09
C GLN A 45 5.35 -19.14 10.90
N VAL A 46 5.88 -17.93 10.79
CA VAL A 46 6.81 -17.52 9.73
C VAL A 46 7.79 -16.52 10.34
N ASP A 47 9.04 -16.59 9.94
CA ASP A 47 10.04 -15.63 10.40
C ASP A 47 9.82 -14.27 9.75
N ASP A 48 10.08 -13.20 10.51
CA ASP A 48 9.94 -11.82 10.02
C ASP A 48 10.72 -11.59 8.71
N GLN A 49 11.88 -12.25 8.57
CA GLN A 49 12.71 -12.16 7.37
C GLN A 49 11.97 -12.69 6.12
N ASP A 50 11.27 -13.82 6.22
CA ASP A 50 10.49 -14.37 5.12
C ASP A 50 9.31 -13.46 4.75
N ILE A 51 8.70 -12.81 5.74
CA ILE A 51 7.65 -11.80 5.51
C ILE A 51 8.22 -10.64 4.69
N PHE A 52 9.38 -10.12 5.09
CA PHE A 52 10.03 -9.01 4.40
C PHE A 52 10.42 -9.38 2.97
N ASP A 53 11.06 -10.52 2.78
CA ASP A 53 11.52 -10.97 1.47
C ASP A 53 10.35 -11.23 0.51
N ARG A 54 9.20 -11.68 1.04
CA ARG A 54 7.98 -11.87 0.24
C ARG A 54 7.28 -10.57 -0.10
N LEU A 55 7.15 -9.63 0.84
CA LEU A 55 6.26 -8.46 0.68
C LEU A 55 6.98 -7.19 0.24
N LEU A 56 8.20 -6.93 0.71
CA LEU A 56 8.90 -5.67 0.46
C LEU A 56 9.29 -5.44 -1.01
N PRO A 57 9.78 -6.43 -1.78
CA PRO A 57 10.26 -6.16 -3.13
C PRO A 57 9.22 -5.47 -4.00
N ALA A 58 7.96 -5.93 -3.98
CA ALA A 58 6.88 -5.33 -4.75
C ALA A 58 6.59 -3.87 -4.33
N GLN A 59 6.60 -3.59 -3.03
CA GLN A 59 6.37 -2.23 -2.51
C GLN A 59 7.54 -1.30 -2.83
N VAL A 60 8.77 -1.78 -2.68
CA VAL A 60 10.00 -1.05 -3.01
C VAL A 60 10.05 -0.71 -4.50
N GLN A 61 9.72 -1.64 -5.39
CA GLN A 61 9.65 -1.36 -6.83
C GLN A 61 8.60 -0.31 -7.16
N LYS A 62 7.39 -0.41 -6.57
CA LYS A 62 6.35 0.63 -6.73
C LYS A 62 6.85 2.00 -6.27
N TRP A 63 7.56 2.06 -5.14
CA TRP A 63 8.14 3.30 -4.64
C TRP A 63 9.25 3.85 -5.56
N LYS A 64 10.18 3.00 -6.02
CA LYS A 64 11.25 3.39 -6.96
C LYS A 64 10.68 4.03 -8.23
N THR A 65 9.64 3.41 -8.82
CA THR A 65 8.96 3.96 -10.00
C THR A 65 8.32 5.32 -9.72
N LYS A 66 7.70 5.52 -8.54
CA LYS A 66 7.15 6.82 -8.14
C LYS A 66 8.26 7.88 -7.99
N GLN A 67 9.40 7.52 -7.42
CA GLN A 67 10.54 8.44 -7.28
C GLN A 67 11.12 8.83 -8.63
N LEU A 68 11.32 7.86 -9.54
CA LEU A 68 11.83 8.11 -10.89
C LEU A 68 10.94 9.11 -11.65
N LYS A 69 9.62 8.87 -11.67
CA LYS A 69 8.64 9.80 -12.28
C LYS A 69 8.67 11.19 -11.64
N LYS A 70 8.97 11.29 -10.34
CA LYS A 70 9.09 12.57 -9.65
C LYS A 70 10.38 13.30 -10.05
N SER A 71 11.51 12.59 -10.15
CA SER A 71 12.77 13.19 -10.58
C SER A 71 12.75 13.63 -12.04
N GLU A 72 12.14 12.84 -12.93
CA GLU A 72 11.99 13.18 -14.35
C GLU A 72 11.17 14.46 -14.54
N ARG A 73 10.01 14.55 -13.86
CA ARG A 73 9.18 15.77 -13.89
C ARG A 73 9.95 16.99 -13.38
N LYS A 74 10.69 16.85 -12.28
CA LYS A 74 11.54 17.94 -11.76
C LYS A 74 12.60 18.37 -12.77
N LYS A 75 13.23 17.41 -13.46
CA LYS A 75 14.25 17.67 -14.50
C LYS A 75 13.63 18.42 -15.68
N MET A 76 12.50 17.95 -16.20
CA MET A 76 11.78 18.62 -17.30
C MET A 76 11.39 20.06 -16.95
N ILE A 77 10.86 20.30 -15.75
CA ILE A 77 10.49 21.66 -15.30
C ILE A 77 11.74 22.55 -15.23
N LYS A 78 12.86 22.03 -14.71
CA LYS A 78 14.13 22.78 -14.62
C LYS A 78 14.64 23.15 -16.01
N GLU A 79 14.63 22.21 -16.96
CA GLU A 79 15.06 22.43 -18.35
C GLU A 79 14.16 23.45 -19.06
N MET A 80 12.84 23.34 -18.90
CA MET A 80 11.90 24.30 -19.49
C MET A 80 12.13 25.71 -18.94
N LYS A 81 12.32 25.87 -17.63
CA LYS A 81 12.63 27.16 -17.00
C LYS A 81 13.96 27.75 -17.48
N ALA A 82 14.98 26.90 -17.66
CA ALA A 82 16.28 27.33 -18.19
C ALA A 82 16.13 27.86 -19.63
N LYS A 83 15.40 27.13 -20.48
CA LYS A 83 15.14 27.54 -21.86
C LYS A 83 14.38 28.86 -21.95
N ILE A 84 13.33 29.03 -21.14
CA ILE A 84 12.58 30.31 -21.06
C ILE A 84 13.51 31.46 -20.66
N LYS A 85 14.40 31.24 -19.68
CA LYS A 85 15.37 32.25 -19.25
C LYS A 85 16.36 32.61 -20.37
N GLU A 86 16.86 31.62 -21.10
CA GLU A 86 17.75 31.82 -22.25
C GLU A 86 17.07 32.63 -23.36
N ASP A 87 15.82 32.29 -23.71
CA ASP A 87 15.03 33.00 -24.72
C ASP A 87 14.77 34.45 -24.31
N MET A 88 14.46 34.72 -23.03
CA MET A 88 14.29 36.10 -22.53
C MET A 88 15.60 36.90 -22.59
N VAL A 89 16.73 36.28 -22.23
CA VAL A 89 18.05 36.92 -22.32
C VAL A 89 18.41 37.21 -23.78
N ALA A 90 18.13 36.30 -24.71
CA ALA A 90 18.39 36.48 -26.13
C ALA A 90 17.54 37.62 -26.73
N LYS A 91 16.24 37.68 -26.39
CA LYS A 91 15.35 38.79 -26.79
C LYS A 91 15.87 40.14 -26.29
N ARG A 92 16.22 40.22 -25.00
CA ARG A 92 16.74 41.46 -24.40
C ARG A 92 18.05 41.92 -25.04
N ARG A 93 18.93 40.99 -25.39
CA ARG A 93 20.17 41.30 -26.11
C ARG A 93 19.91 41.85 -27.50
N ALA A 94 18.92 41.32 -28.23
CA ALA A 94 18.56 41.81 -29.56
C ALA A 94 17.99 43.23 -29.53
N GLU A 95 17.11 43.54 -28.57
CA GLU A 95 16.57 44.90 -28.36
C GLU A 95 17.68 45.93 -28.14
N LEU A 96 18.63 45.64 -27.23
CA LEU A 96 19.76 46.53 -26.93
C LEU A 96 20.68 46.79 -28.13
N ILE A 97 20.76 45.84 -29.08
CA ILE A 97 21.54 46.01 -30.31
C ILE A 97 20.79 46.91 -31.30
N SER A 98 19.46 46.84 -31.34
CA SER A 98 18.63 47.68 -32.23
C SER A 98 18.48 49.13 -31.78
N GLU A 99 18.70 49.41 -30.49
CA GLU A 99 18.68 50.77 -29.91
C GLU A 99 19.99 51.56 -30.17
N ARG A 100 20.97 50.96 -30.85
CA ARG A 100 22.32 51.49 -31.05
C ARG A 100 22.60 51.79 -32.51
#